data_AF-A0A517SPB6-F1
#
_entry.id   AF-A0A517SPB6-F1
#
_cell.length_a   1.000
_cell.length_b   1.000
_cell.length_c   1.000
_cell.angle_alpha   90.00
_cell.angle_beta   90.00
_cell.angle_gamma   90.00
#
_symmetry.space_group_name_H-M   'P 1'
#
loop_
_entity.id
_entity.type
_entity.pdbx_description
1 polymer ?
#
loop_
_entity_poly.entity_id
_entity_poly.type
_entity_poly.pdbx_seq_one_letter_code
_entity_poly.pdbx_strand_id
1 'polypeptide(L)'
;MMSVDQITYGSVDRMRMKGYQIIGKSAGIDQAMSSSFCKWAPSHSSLEVDQFENNVDAWGLSYFPINDQQFALARSVHGAPEYSGRGGLTVMTRALVLNRQQMRQYEGQVVNLARIAMSLGGLILGDSANEVLEPFEIPENGFHLSELASDFTDSTEPVLEYGVQRAIVQQIQLLIQRGARVMVIGRCDPLPILSNVFSGLETQRRIATSFACGLKPTNRRVFQLQFTQETLSQRQHKELQRSNLEIIQIEDVLQMF
;
A
#
# COMPACT_ATOMS: atom_id res chain seq x y z
N MET A 1 7.18 22.79 -8.63
CA MET A 1 7.54 21.46 -8.09
C MET A 1 7.49 21.56 -6.58
N MET A 2 7.15 20.49 -5.90
CA MET A 2 7.16 20.43 -4.44
C MET A 2 8.05 19.29 -3.95
N SER A 3 8.78 19.57 -2.88
CA SER A 3 9.69 18.63 -2.24
C SER A 3 8.97 17.77 -1.22
N VAL A 4 9.19 16.46 -1.25
CA VAL A 4 8.68 15.49 -0.27
C VAL A 4 9.80 14.66 0.32
N ASP A 5 9.69 14.33 1.60
CA ASP A 5 10.69 13.50 2.29
C ASP A 5 10.59 12.05 1.82
N GLN A 6 11.71 11.32 1.90
CA GLN A 6 11.81 9.92 1.52
C GLN A 6 12.22 9.05 2.69
N ILE A 7 11.70 7.83 2.75
CA ILE A 7 12.13 6.81 3.70
C ILE A 7 12.23 5.45 3.01
N THR A 8 13.31 4.72 3.32
CA THR A 8 13.52 3.36 2.86
C THR A 8 13.67 2.43 4.06
N TYR A 9 12.97 1.30 4.02
CA TYR A 9 12.96 0.27 5.06
C TYR A 9 13.25 -1.08 4.44
N GLY A 10 13.99 -1.92 5.14
CA GLY A 10 14.36 -3.23 4.64
C GLY A 10 15.17 -4.03 5.62
N SER A 11 15.40 -5.29 5.28
CA SER A 11 16.28 -6.17 6.05
C SER A 11 17.72 -5.94 5.61
N VAL A 12 18.58 -5.53 6.55
CA VAL A 12 20.02 -5.39 6.30
C VAL A 12 20.82 -6.10 7.39
N ASP A 13 21.93 -6.71 6.99
CA ASP A 13 22.91 -7.28 7.92
C ASP A 13 24.00 -6.22 8.18
N ARG A 14 23.77 -5.34 9.16
CA ARG A 14 24.81 -4.43 9.66
C ARG A 14 25.42 -5.07 10.90
N MET A 15 26.75 -5.04 11.04
CA MET A 15 27.56 -5.74 12.06
C MET A 15 27.03 -5.73 13.52
N ARG A 16 26.15 -4.79 13.91
CA ARG A 16 25.52 -4.71 15.25
C ARG A 16 24.01 -4.95 15.29
N MET A 17 23.30 -4.94 14.16
CA MET A 17 21.85 -5.09 14.10
C MET A 17 21.44 -5.86 12.85
N LYS A 18 20.79 -7.01 13.07
CA LYS A 18 20.18 -7.83 12.03
C LYS A 18 18.67 -7.64 12.04
N GLY A 19 18.09 -7.56 10.84
CA GLY A 19 16.65 -7.55 10.63
C GLY A 19 16.16 -6.27 9.99
N TYR A 20 14.84 -6.10 10.05
CA TYR A 20 14.15 -5.02 9.36
C TYR A 20 14.28 -3.69 10.11
N GLN A 21 14.75 -2.66 9.41
CA GLN A 21 14.98 -1.33 9.96
C GLN A 21 14.91 -0.26 8.87
N ILE A 22 14.88 1.00 9.27
CA ILE A 22 15.08 2.12 8.34
C ILE A 22 16.51 2.06 7.84
N ILE A 23 16.69 2.00 6.52
CA ILE A 23 18.00 1.90 5.87
C ILE A 23 18.44 3.23 5.26
N GLY A 24 17.50 4.12 4.97
CA GLY A 24 17.75 5.48 4.55
C GLY A 24 16.54 6.39 4.78
N LYS A 25 16.79 7.67 5.07
CA LYS A 25 15.72 8.67 5.24
C LYS A 25 16.18 10.09 4.92
N SER A 26 15.23 10.95 4.56
CA SER A 26 15.47 12.39 4.41
C SER A 26 15.62 13.09 5.76
N ALA A 27 16.26 14.26 5.75
CA ALA A 27 16.55 15.05 6.96
C ALA A 27 15.27 15.49 7.69
N GLY A 28 14.14 15.63 6.99
CA GLY A 28 12.84 15.94 7.59
C GLY A 28 12.24 14.81 8.42
N ILE A 29 12.80 13.59 8.37
CA ILE A 29 12.26 12.41 9.08
C ILE A 29 13.01 12.17 10.38
N ASP A 30 12.35 12.48 11.49
CA ASP A 30 12.86 12.25 12.84
C ASP A 30 12.71 10.79 13.31
N GLN A 31 13.10 10.53 14.56
CA GLN A 31 13.03 9.20 15.17
C GLN A 31 11.58 8.75 15.46
N ALA A 32 10.69 9.68 15.77
CA ALA A 32 9.30 9.37 16.09
C ALA A 32 8.54 8.93 14.81
N MET A 33 8.75 9.65 13.71
CA MET A 33 8.25 9.28 12.39
C MET A 33 8.80 7.93 11.94
N SER A 34 10.12 7.73 12.07
CA SER A 34 10.78 6.45 11.73
C SER A 34 10.13 5.29 12.50
N SER A 35 9.93 5.47 13.80
CA SER A 35 9.33 4.46 14.68
C SER A 35 7.86 4.20 14.37
N SER A 36 7.10 5.24 14.00
CA SER A 36 5.71 5.11 13.56
C SER A 36 5.61 4.38 12.23
N PHE A 37 6.47 4.73 11.26
CA PHE A 37 6.56 4.07 9.96
C PHE A 37 6.82 2.57 10.07
N CYS A 38 7.75 2.15 10.93
CA CYS A 38 8.06 0.73 11.15
C CYS A 38 6.87 -0.12 11.61
N LYS A 39 5.81 0.47 12.18
CA LYS A 39 4.58 -0.25 12.56
C LYS A 39 3.76 -0.67 11.33
N TRP A 40 3.90 0.06 10.23
CA TRP A 40 3.18 -0.14 8.98
C TRP A 40 4.00 -0.90 7.94
N ALA A 41 5.32 -0.72 7.95
CA ALA A 41 6.19 -1.28 6.94
C ALA A 41 6.18 -2.84 6.95
N PRO A 42 6.00 -3.50 5.79
CA PRO A 42 6.04 -4.95 5.70
C PRO A 42 7.42 -5.54 6.00
N SER A 43 7.42 -6.69 6.69
CA SER A 43 8.62 -7.49 6.93
C SER A 43 8.64 -8.74 6.04
N HIS A 44 9.47 -9.73 6.39
CA HIS A 44 9.61 -10.97 5.63
C HIS A 44 8.27 -11.66 5.34
N SER A 45 8.18 -12.29 4.17
CA SER A 45 7.00 -12.99 3.64
C SER A 45 5.70 -12.18 3.70
N SER A 46 5.76 -10.85 3.64
CA SER A 46 4.56 -10.01 3.72
C SER A 46 3.93 -9.67 2.38
N LEU A 47 4.62 -9.92 1.26
CA LEU A 47 4.07 -9.70 -0.08
C LEU A 47 3.18 -10.88 -0.46
N GLU A 48 2.06 -10.57 -1.09
CA GLU A 48 1.26 -11.59 -1.75
C GLU A 48 1.91 -11.96 -3.06
N VAL A 49 1.96 -13.24 -3.34
CA VAL A 49 2.56 -13.79 -4.55
C VAL A 49 1.53 -14.70 -5.21
N ASP A 50 1.43 -14.67 -6.53
CA ASP A 50 0.59 -15.63 -7.23
C ASP A 50 1.26 -17.01 -7.16
N GLN A 51 0.52 -18.01 -6.70
CA GLN A 51 1.02 -19.37 -6.51
C GLN A 51 1.49 -20.01 -7.82
N PHE A 52 1.04 -19.46 -8.95
CA PHE A 52 1.29 -19.98 -10.29
C PHE A 52 2.38 -19.22 -11.06
N GLU A 53 2.95 -18.15 -10.51
CA GLU A 53 3.93 -17.29 -11.21
C GLU A 53 5.28 -17.21 -10.51
N ASN A 54 6.27 -16.66 -11.24
CA ASN A 54 7.57 -16.36 -10.66
C ASN A 54 7.41 -15.24 -9.62
N ASN A 55 7.34 -15.66 -8.35
CA ASN A 55 7.13 -14.86 -7.14
C ASN A 55 8.11 -13.68 -6.89
N VAL A 56 9.03 -13.38 -7.79
CA VAL A 56 10.12 -12.40 -7.60
C VAL A 56 9.63 -10.97 -7.84
N ASP A 57 8.69 -10.78 -8.77
CA ASP A 57 8.24 -9.46 -9.23
C ASP A 57 7.06 -8.89 -8.41
N ALA A 58 6.48 -9.72 -7.54
CA ALA A 58 5.40 -9.33 -6.64
C ALA A 58 5.72 -8.06 -5.85
N TRP A 59 4.73 -7.18 -5.80
CA TRP A 59 4.84 -5.88 -5.15
C TRP A 59 3.57 -5.48 -4.42
N GLY A 60 3.71 -4.57 -3.47
CA GLY A 60 2.63 -4.02 -2.68
C GLY A 60 2.62 -2.51 -2.70
N LEU A 61 1.43 -1.92 -2.70
CA LEU A 61 1.24 -0.48 -2.53
C LEU A 61 0.46 -0.25 -1.24
N SER A 62 0.91 0.74 -0.46
CA SER A 62 0.23 1.10 0.77
C SER A 62 0.26 2.60 1.01
N TYR A 63 -0.77 3.08 1.68
CA TYR A 63 -0.90 4.46 2.13
C TYR A 63 -1.41 4.47 3.56
N PHE A 64 -0.76 5.25 4.42
CA PHE A 64 -1.12 5.28 5.84
C PHE A 64 -0.65 6.56 6.55
N PRO A 65 -1.34 6.97 7.63
CA PRO A 65 -0.86 8.06 8.47
C PRO A 65 0.37 7.62 9.28
N ILE A 66 1.42 8.44 9.27
CA ILE A 66 2.53 8.35 10.21
C ILE A 66 2.13 9.03 11.53
N ASN A 67 1.45 10.17 11.42
CA ASN A 67 0.82 10.92 12.49
C ASN A 67 -0.34 11.76 11.91
N ASP A 68 -0.90 12.68 12.69
CA ASP A 68 -2.05 13.50 12.26
C ASP A 68 -1.75 14.43 11.08
N GLN A 69 -0.48 14.79 10.85
CA GLN A 69 -0.08 15.76 9.84
C GLN A 69 0.71 15.15 8.68
N GLN A 70 1.22 13.93 8.83
CA GLN A 70 2.11 13.30 7.87
C GLN A 70 1.63 11.91 7.49
N PHE A 71 1.75 11.61 6.19
CA PHE A 71 1.25 10.41 5.56
C PHE A 71 2.35 9.78 4.72
N ALA A 72 2.43 8.46 4.72
CA ALA A 72 3.34 7.72 3.87
C ALA A 72 2.58 7.14 2.68
N LEU A 73 3.16 7.27 1.49
CA LEU A 73 2.81 6.50 0.31
C LEU A 73 3.98 5.57 0.00
N ALA A 74 3.77 4.27 0.13
CA ALA A 74 4.85 3.29 0.17
C ALA A 74 4.65 2.18 -0.85
N ARG A 75 5.71 1.87 -1.60
CA ARG A 75 5.82 0.69 -2.46
C ARG A 75 6.77 -0.32 -1.82
N SER A 76 6.36 -1.57 -1.77
CA SER A 76 7.15 -2.68 -1.25
C SER A 76 7.36 -3.72 -2.32
N VAL A 77 8.57 -4.26 -2.42
CA VAL A 77 8.94 -5.29 -3.39
C VAL A 77 9.88 -6.30 -2.73
N HIS A 78 10.12 -7.43 -3.39
CA HIS A 78 11.18 -8.32 -2.95
C HIS A 78 12.57 -7.69 -3.14
N GLY A 79 13.45 -7.93 -2.18
CA GLY A 79 14.86 -7.57 -2.21
C GLY A 79 15.76 -8.79 -2.37
N ALA A 80 16.97 -8.69 -1.85
CA ALA A 80 17.94 -9.78 -1.84
C ALA A 80 17.44 -11.01 -1.05
N PRO A 81 18.01 -12.21 -1.28
CA PRO A 81 17.73 -13.40 -0.47
C PRO A 81 17.89 -13.15 1.04
N GLU A 82 17.08 -13.82 1.86
CA GLU A 82 17.06 -13.60 3.30
C GLU A 82 18.34 -14.12 4.00
N TYR A 83 18.94 -13.28 4.86
CA TYR A 83 20.17 -13.61 5.60
C TYR A 83 20.00 -14.74 6.64
N SER A 84 18.76 -15.04 7.07
CA SER A 84 18.47 -15.97 8.17
C SER A 84 18.60 -17.46 7.83
N GLY A 85 18.98 -17.81 6.59
CA GLY A 85 19.04 -19.21 6.14
C GLY A 85 17.67 -19.91 6.05
N ARG A 86 16.58 -19.17 6.25
CA ARG A 86 15.18 -19.66 6.17
C ARG A 86 14.67 -19.74 4.72
N GLY A 87 15.49 -19.30 3.76
CA GLY A 87 15.09 -19.19 2.36
C GLY A 87 14.14 -18.00 2.12
N GLY A 88 13.80 -17.77 0.85
CA GLY A 88 12.95 -16.66 0.43
C GLY A 88 13.69 -15.33 0.30
N LEU A 89 12.91 -14.30 -0.02
CA LEU A 89 13.41 -12.96 -0.32
C LEU A 89 13.12 -12.01 0.85
N THR A 90 14.00 -11.04 1.04
CA THR A 90 13.72 -9.89 1.91
C THR A 90 12.62 -9.03 1.30
N VAL A 91 11.93 -8.24 2.10
CA VAL A 91 11.02 -7.20 1.62
C VAL A 91 11.69 -5.85 1.79
N MET A 92 11.62 -5.03 0.76
CA MET A 92 12.20 -3.70 0.72
C MET A 92 11.08 -2.71 0.42
N THR A 93 10.98 -1.66 1.22
CA THR A 93 9.93 -0.64 1.10
C THR A 93 10.57 0.72 0.86
N ARG A 94 10.13 1.42 -0.18
CA ARG A 94 10.39 2.85 -0.37
C ARG A 94 9.10 3.62 -0.23
N ALA A 95 9.16 4.74 0.48
CA ALA A 95 8.01 5.60 0.66
C ALA A 95 8.35 7.08 0.51
N LEU A 96 7.37 7.82 0.02
CA LEU A 96 7.32 9.28 0.07
C LEU A 96 6.48 9.68 1.28
N VAL A 97 6.95 10.66 2.04
CA VAL A 97 6.26 11.22 3.19
C VAL A 97 5.75 12.61 2.83
N LEU A 98 4.41 12.74 2.85
CA LEU A 98 3.72 13.97 2.50
C LEU A 98 3.05 14.56 3.74
N ASN A 99 3.04 15.88 3.85
CA ASN A 99 2.25 16.57 4.84
C ASN A 99 0.80 16.77 4.39
N ARG A 100 -0.07 17.15 5.33
CA ARG A 100 -1.51 17.37 5.07
C ARG A 100 -1.78 18.44 4.01
N GLN A 101 -0.96 19.48 3.91
CA GLN A 101 -1.13 20.52 2.87
C GLN A 101 -0.82 19.95 1.48
N GLN A 102 0.26 19.19 1.34
CA GLN A 102 0.63 18.51 0.10
C GLN A 102 -0.45 17.52 -0.34
N MET A 103 -1.00 16.75 0.59
CA MET A 103 -2.12 15.85 0.31
C MET A 103 -3.38 16.59 -0.16
N ARG A 104 -3.62 17.82 0.32
CA ARG A 104 -4.74 18.67 -0.15
C ARG A 104 -4.53 19.20 -1.56
N GLN A 105 -3.29 19.50 -1.97
CA GLN A 105 -2.99 19.92 -3.35
C GLN A 105 -3.31 18.82 -4.38
N TYR A 106 -3.27 17.56 -3.94
CA TYR A 106 -3.70 16.39 -4.71
C TYR A 106 -5.16 16.00 -4.44
N GLU A 107 -5.93 16.81 -3.71
CA GLU A 107 -7.32 16.53 -3.31
C GLU A 107 -7.54 15.18 -2.61
N GLY A 108 -6.48 14.63 -1.99
CA GLY A 108 -6.47 13.30 -1.42
C GLY A 108 -6.56 12.15 -2.44
N GLN A 109 -6.33 12.40 -3.73
CA GLN A 109 -6.33 11.37 -4.78
C GLN A 109 -5.05 10.53 -4.76
N VAL A 110 -4.91 9.72 -3.70
CA VAL A 110 -3.67 9.00 -3.37
C VAL A 110 -3.25 8.03 -4.46
N VAL A 111 -4.19 7.36 -5.12
CA VAL A 111 -3.88 6.43 -6.23
C VAL A 111 -3.24 7.19 -7.39
N ASN A 112 -3.75 8.38 -7.74
CA ASN A 112 -3.16 9.19 -8.80
C ASN A 112 -1.77 9.71 -8.41
N LEU A 113 -1.60 10.15 -7.16
CA LEU A 113 -0.30 10.53 -6.61
C LEU A 113 0.70 9.36 -6.67
N ALA A 114 0.27 8.14 -6.34
CA ALA A 114 1.11 6.94 -6.41
C ALA A 114 1.60 6.69 -7.83
N ARG A 115 0.71 6.79 -8.82
CA ARG A 115 1.07 6.63 -10.23
C ARG A 115 2.09 7.67 -10.68
N ILE A 116 1.85 8.95 -10.38
CA ILE A 116 2.80 10.02 -10.68
C ILE A 116 4.16 9.74 -10.03
N ALA A 117 4.17 9.37 -8.75
CA ALA A 117 5.40 9.07 -8.02
C ALA A 117 6.14 7.85 -8.59
N MET A 118 5.43 6.81 -9.02
CA MET A 118 6.02 5.65 -9.70
C MET A 118 6.61 6.04 -11.06
N SER A 119 5.86 6.79 -11.88
CA SER A 119 6.33 7.25 -13.20
C SER A 119 7.56 8.16 -13.13
N LEU A 120 7.70 8.93 -12.05
CA LEU A 120 8.88 9.77 -11.79
C LEU A 120 10.02 9.01 -11.09
N GLY A 121 9.81 7.74 -10.72
CA GLY A 121 10.81 6.90 -10.05
C GLY A 121 10.90 7.07 -8.53
N GLY A 122 10.06 7.91 -7.90
CA GLY A 122 10.10 8.19 -6.46
C GLY A 122 9.76 6.98 -5.57
N LEU A 123 9.04 6.01 -6.12
CA LEU A 123 8.68 4.74 -5.46
C LEU A 123 9.45 3.53 -6.02
N ILE A 124 10.46 3.76 -6.86
CA ILE A 124 11.35 2.70 -7.35
C ILE A 124 12.52 2.59 -6.36
N LEU A 125 12.88 1.36 -5.98
CA LEU A 125 14.08 1.14 -5.16
C LEU A 125 15.31 1.58 -5.94
N GLY A 126 16.02 2.56 -5.41
CA GLY A 126 17.34 2.95 -5.92
C GLY A 126 18.45 2.06 -5.34
N ASP A 127 19.61 2.12 -5.98
CA ASP A 127 20.84 1.40 -5.59
C ASP A 127 21.53 1.99 -4.33
N SER A 128 20.88 2.92 -3.64
CA SER A 128 21.59 3.76 -2.69
C SER A 128 21.82 3.03 -1.36
N ALA A 129 23.09 2.67 -1.10
CA ALA A 129 23.63 2.38 0.23
C ALA A 129 23.59 3.60 1.19
N ASN A 130 23.03 4.73 0.74
CA ASN A 130 23.01 6.00 1.47
C ASN A 130 21.95 5.97 2.57
N GLU A 131 22.40 6.21 3.80
CA GLU A 131 21.52 6.40 4.95
C GLU A 131 20.76 7.74 4.91
N VAL A 132 21.28 8.72 4.17
CA VAL A 132 20.68 10.03 3.98
C VAL A 132 20.13 10.13 2.56
N LEU A 133 18.82 10.37 2.45
CA LEU A 133 18.12 10.51 1.18
C LEU A 133 17.78 11.98 0.94
N GLU A 134 18.21 12.53 -0.20
CA GLU A 134 17.72 13.85 -0.62
C GLU A 134 16.19 13.83 -0.76
N PRO A 135 15.48 14.93 -0.48
CA PRO A 135 14.06 15.04 -0.78
C PRO A 135 13.76 14.74 -2.26
N PHE A 136 12.56 14.23 -2.54
CA PHE A 136 12.09 13.93 -3.88
C PHE A 136 11.17 15.03 -4.39
N GLU A 137 11.34 15.41 -5.66
CA GLU A 137 10.51 16.44 -6.28
C GLU A 137 9.32 15.82 -7.00
N ILE A 138 8.11 16.26 -6.66
CA ILE A 138 6.88 15.93 -7.38
C ILE A 138 6.17 17.19 -7.88
N PRO A 139 5.31 17.10 -8.90
CA PRO A 139 4.47 18.22 -9.32
C PRO A 139 3.68 18.81 -8.15
N GLU A 140 3.43 20.12 -8.16
CA GLU A 140 2.60 20.74 -7.10
C GLU A 140 1.12 20.35 -7.23
N ASN A 141 0.67 20.12 -8.45
CA ASN A 141 -0.70 19.73 -8.76
C ASN A 141 -0.69 18.36 -9.44
N GLY A 142 -1.61 17.49 -9.01
CA GLY A 142 -1.87 16.26 -9.73
C GLY A 142 -2.38 16.56 -11.14
N PHE A 143 -1.95 15.77 -12.11
CA PHE A 143 -2.59 15.71 -13.42
C PHE A 143 -3.20 14.33 -13.59
N HIS A 144 -4.27 14.25 -14.39
CA HIS A 144 -4.90 12.98 -14.70
C HIS A 144 -4.03 12.21 -15.69
N LEU A 145 -3.52 11.07 -15.24
CA LEU A 145 -2.98 10.05 -16.14
C LEU A 145 -4.17 9.30 -16.77
N SER A 146 -4.03 8.91 -18.05
CA SER A 146 -5.04 8.14 -18.79
C SER A 146 -5.44 6.83 -18.08
N GLU A 147 -6.47 6.15 -18.59
CA GLU A 147 -7.10 4.98 -17.95
C GLU A 147 -6.10 4.00 -17.32
N LEU A 148 -6.49 3.49 -16.15
CA LEU A 148 -5.75 2.51 -15.37
C LEU A 148 -5.82 1.14 -16.06
N ALA A 149 -4.90 0.86 -16.98
CA ALA A 149 -4.41 -0.50 -17.13
C ALA A 149 -3.30 -0.65 -16.08
N SER A 150 -3.57 -1.37 -15.00
CA SER A 150 -2.61 -1.61 -13.93
C SER A 150 -2.14 -3.06 -13.99
N ASP A 151 -0.83 -3.25 -13.94
CA ASP A 151 -0.12 -4.51 -13.86
C ASP A 151 0.12 -4.91 -12.39
N PHE A 152 -0.78 -4.51 -11.48
CA PHE A 152 -0.64 -4.82 -10.05
C PHE A 152 -0.53 -6.33 -9.78
N THR A 153 -1.07 -7.14 -10.68
CA THR A 153 -0.72 -8.56 -10.85
C THR A 153 0.14 -8.67 -12.10
N ASP A 154 1.35 -9.25 -12.00
CA ASP A 154 2.38 -9.33 -13.06
C ASP A 154 1.93 -10.03 -14.37
N SER A 155 0.67 -10.48 -14.43
CA SER A 155 -0.03 -10.93 -15.62
C SER A 155 -1.50 -10.47 -15.55
N THR A 156 -1.97 -9.69 -16.53
CA THR A 156 -3.39 -9.32 -16.66
C THR A 156 -4.23 -10.58 -16.98
N GLU A 157 -5.46 -10.80 -16.51
CA GLU A 157 -6.48 -9.96 -15.85
C GLU A 157 -7.09 -10.65 -14.60
N PRO A 158 -7.66 -9.87 -13.66
CA PRO A 158 -9.12 -9.82 -13.59
C PRO A 158 -9.61 -8.37 -13.59
N VAL A 159 -9.96 -7.88 -14.78
CA VAL A 159 -10.84 -6.73 -14.91
C VAL A 159 -12.24 -7.25 -14.58
N LEU A 160 -12.73 -6.88 -13.40
CA LEU A 160 -14.10 -7.19 -13.03
C LEU A 160 -15.04 -6.46 -13.99
N GLU A 161 -16.16 -7.10 -14.34
CA GLU A 161 -17.22 -6.44 -15.08
C GLU A 161 -17.63 -5.14 -14.38
N TYR A 162 -17.97 -4.11 -15.16
CA TYR A 162 -18.28 -2.79 -14.63
C TYR A 162 -19.37 -2.82 -13.54
N GLY A 163 -20.38 -3.69 -13.67
CA GLY A 163 -21.44 -3.87 -12.66
C GLY A 163 -20.91 -4.36 -11.32
N VAL A 164 -20.06 -5.39 -11.36
CA VAL A 164 -19.41 -6.00 -10.19
C VAL A 164 -18.47 -5.00 -9.51
N GLN A 165 -17.63 -4.33 -10.32
CA GLN A 165 -16.72 -3.31 -9.81
C GLN A 165 -17.48 -2.18 -9.12
N ARG A 166 -18.55 -1.69 -9.73
CA ARG A 166 -19.41 -0.63 -9.16
C ARG A 166 -20.05 -1.08 -7.84
N ALA A 167 -20.55 -2.30 -7.76
CA ALA A 167 -21.14 -2.85 -6.54
C ALA A 167 -20.12 -2.89 -5.39
N ILE A 168 -18.91 -3.40 -5.66
CA ILE A 168 -17.81 -3.44 -4.69
C ILE A 168 -17.44 -2.02 -4.22
N VAL A 169 -17.26 -1.08 -5.16
CA VAL A 169 -16.93 0.33 -4.82
C VAL A 169 -17.99 0.94 -3.90
N GLN A 170 -19.28 0.77 -4.23
CA GLN A 170 -20.37 1.31 -3.44
C GLN A 170 -20.42 0.71 -2.03
N GLN A 171 -20.21 -0.61 -1.93
CA GLN A 171 -20.18 -1.29 -0.64
C GLN A 171 -19.00 -0.82 0.22
N ILE A 172 -17.79 -0.70 -0.36
CA ILE A 172 -16.62 -0.17 0.34
C ILE A 172 -16.90 1.26 0.84
N GLN A 173 -17.44 2.14 0.00
CA GLN A 173 -17.73 3.52 0.37
C GLN A 173 -18.73 3.60 1.53
N LEU A 174 -19.82 2.83 1.47
CA LEU A 174 -20.82 2.74 2.54
C LEU A 174 -20.18 2.30 3.86
N LEU A 175 -19.35 1.26 3.83
CA LEU A 175 -18.68 0.72 5.01
C LEU A 175 -17.67 1.70 5.60
N ILE A 176 -16.86 2.34 4.74
CA ILE A 176 -15.92 3.38 5.17
C ILE A 176 -16.68 4.56 5.77
N GLN A 177 -17.80 5.00 5.20
CA GLN A 177 -18.61 6.09 5.78
C GLN A 177 -19.13 5.76 7.17
N ARG A 178 -19.43 4.49 7.44
CA ARG A 178 -19.83 3.98 8.78
C ARG A 178 -18.66 3.79 9.74
N GLY A 179 -17.43 4.03 9.31
CA GLY A 179 -16.23 3.83 10.11
C GLY A 179 -15.74 2.38 10.17
N ALA A 180 -16.31 1.48 9.38
CA ALA A 180 -15.88 0.09 9.33
C ALA A 180 -14.58 -0.05 8.54
N ARG A 181 -13.69 -0.92 9.03
CA ARG A 181 -12.52 -1.36 8.26
C ARG A 181 -12.99 -2.40 7.25
N VAL A 182 -12.44 -2.38 6.06
CA VAL A 182 -12.89 -3.23 4.96
C VAL A 182 -11.72 -4.06 4.43
N MET A 183 -11.97 -5.34 4.22
CA MET A 183 -11.07 -6.22 3.49
C MET A 183 -11.79 -6.83 2.31
N VAL A 184 -11.23 -6.63 1.12
CA VAL A 184 -11.71 -7.21 -0.14
C VAL A 184 -10.85 -8.44 -0.40
N ILE A 185 -11.51 -9.58 -0.55
CA ILE A 185 -10.86 -10.86 -0.80
C ILE A 185 -11.25 -11.36 -2.19
N GLY A 186 -10.27 -11.82 -2.94
CA GLY A 186 -10.43 -12.41 -4.26
C GLY A 186 -9.51 -11.75 -5.28
N ARG A 187 -9.33 -12.43 -6.42
CA ARG A 187 -8.48 -11.91 -7.50
C ARG A 187 -9.18 -10.71 -8.17
N CYS A 188 -8.51 -9.56 -8.20
CA CYS A 188 -8.89 -8.38 -8.97
C CYS A 188 -7.69 -7.45 -9.15
N ASP A 189 -7.78 -6.49 -10.08
CA ASP A 189 -6.92 -5.31 -10.05
C ASP A 189 -7.45 -4.28 -9.02
N PRO A 190 -6.73 -4.05 -7.91
CA PRO A 190 -7.22 -3.17 -6.85
C PRO A 190 -7.14 -1.69 -7.22
N LEU A 191 -6.28 -1.27 -8.16
CA LEU A 191 -6.04 0.16 -8.40
C LEU A 191 -7.25 0.88 -9.04
N PRO A 192 -7.95 0.33 -10.05
CA PRO A 192 -9.19 0.89 -10.55
C PRO A 192 -10.28 0.98 -9.47
N ILE A 193 -10.43 -0.05 -8.63
CA ILE A 193 -11.40 -0.07 -7.53
C ILE A 193 -11.05 1.02 -6.50
N LEU A 194 -9.79 1.08 -6.06
CA LEU A 194 -9.30 2.10 -5.13
C LEU A 194 -9.52 3.52 -5.68
N SER A 195 -9.17 3.76 -6.95
CA SER A 195 -9.36 5.07 -7.58
C SER A 195 -10.83 5.53 -7.53
N ASN A 196 -11.75 4.61 -7.83
CA ASN A 196 -13.19 4.88 -7.79
C ASN A 196 -13.73 5.03 -6.36
N VAL A 197 -13.23 4.23 -5.41
CA VAL A 197 -13.55 4.38 -3.98
C VAL A 197 -13.17 5.78 -3.53
N PHE A 198 -11.90 6.19 -3.73
CA PHE A 198 -11.40 7.49 -3.29
C PHE A 198 -12.13 8.63 -3.98
N SER A 199 -12.43 8.52 -5.27
CA SER A 199 -13.15 9.57 -6.01
C SER A 199 -14.55 9.86 -5.44
N GLY A 200 -15.24 8.86 -4.87
CA GLY A 200 -16.53 9.07 -4.20
C GLY A 200 -16.47 9.45 -2.72
N LEU A 201 -15.28 9.55 -2.12
CA LEU A 201 -15.11 10.06 -0.75
C LEU A 201 -14.87 11.57 -0.75
N GLU A 202 -15.27 12.26 0.32
CA GLU A 202 -14.88 13.66 0.56
C GLU A 202 -13.37 13.78 0.82
N THR A 203 -12.75 14.91 0.45
CA THR A 203 -11.29 15.13 0.54
C THR A 203 -10.70 14.80 1.92
N GLN A 204 -11.37 15.20 3.01
CA GLN A 204 -10.89 14.88 4.36
C GLN A 204 -10.87 13.37 4.62
N ARG A 205 -11.90 12.66 4.14
CA ARG A 205 -12.01 11.20 4.27
C ARG A 205 -11.01 10.49 3.37
N ARG A 206 -10.78 10.98 2.15
CA ARG A 206 -9.73 10.47 1.24
C ARG A 206 -8.37 10.50 1.93
N ILE A 207 -7.98 11.64 2.49
CA ILE A 207 -6.69 11.80 3.17
C ILE A 207 -6.59 10.87 4.40
N ALA A 208 -7.66 10.69 5.17
CA ALA A 208 -7.65 9.86 6.36
C ALA A 208 -7.72 8.34 6.10
N THR A 209 -8.16 7.92 4.91
CA THR A 209 -8.39 6.50 4.59
C THR A 209 -7.07 5.83 4.23
N SER A 210 -6.54 5.00 5.13
CA SER A 210 -5.37 4.16 4.84
C SER A 210 -5.74 2.94 4.01
N PHE A 211 -4.84 2.51 3.12
CA PHE A 211 -5.04 1.29 2.36
C PHE A 211 -3.77 0.46 2.17
N ALA A 212 -3.96 -0.81 1.84
CA ALA A 212 -2.91 -1.70 1.35
C ALA A 212 -3.44 -2.66 0.27
N CYS A 213 -2.63 -2.91 -0.75
CA CYS A 213 -2.83 -3.98 -1.72
C CYS A 213 -1.49 -4.70 -1.97
N GLY A 214 -1.54 -5.98 -2.38
CA GLY A 214 -0.35 -6.81 -2.61
C GLY A 214 0.39 -7.21 -1.33
N LEU A 215 -0.24 -7.05 -0.17
CA LEU A 215 0.31 -7.38 1.13
C LEU A 215 -0.58 -8.37 1.85
N LYS A 216 0.03 -9.43 2.40
CA LYS A 216 -0.68 -10.45 3.18
C LYS A 216 -1.46 -9.82 4.35
N PRO A 217 -2.65 -10.34 4.66
CA PRO A 217 -3.47 -9.86 5.76
C PRO A 217 -2.75 -10.02 7.11
N THR A 218 -2.84 -8.99 7.96
CA THR A 218 -2.28 -9.04 9.31
C THR A 218 -3.07 -8.18 10.28
N ASN A 219 -3.13 -8.62 11.54
CA ASN A 219 -3.72 -7.86 12.63
C ASN A 219 -2.80 -6.76 13.17
N ARG A 220 -1.52 -6.72 12.77
CA ARG A 220 -0.55 -5.73 13.26
C ARG A 220 -0.71 -4.37 12.57
N ARG A 221 -1.11 -4.38 11.29
CA ARG A 221 -1.26 -3.18 10.46
C ARG A 221 -2.74 -2.91 10.27
N VAL A 222 -3.21 -1.80 10.83
CA VAL A 222 -4.64 -1.51 10.94
C VAL A 222 -5.06 -0.62 9.78
N PHE A 223 -4.99 -1.14 8.55
CA PHE A 223 -5.48 -0.43 7.38
C PHE A 223 -7.01 -0.27 7.42
N GLN A 224 -7.52 0.84 6.89
CA GLN A 224 -8.95 1.06 6.72
C GLN A 224 -9.52 0.23 5.56
N LEU A 225 -8.74 0.04 4.50
CA LEU A 225 -9.09 -0.77 3.33
C LEU A 225 -7.92 -1.68 2.94
N GLN A 226 -8.15 -2.98 2.81
CA GLN A 226 -7.13 -3.92 2.36
C GLN A 226 -7.66 -4.80 1.22
N PHE A 227 -6.84 -5.03 0.21
CA PHE A 227 -7.09 -6.03 -0.84
C PHE A 227 -6.14 -7.20 -0.64
N THR A 228 -6.66 -8.42 -0.73
CA THR A 228 -5.90 -9.67 -0.63
C THR A 228 -6.46 -10.70 -1.60
N GLN A 229 -5.59 -11.46 -2.26
CA GLN A 229 -5.98 -12.66 -3.00
C GLN A 229 -5.82 -13.95 -2.17
N GLU A 230 -5.25 -13.87 -0.97
CA GLU A 230 -5.14 -15.04 -0.09
C GLU A 230 -6.52 -15.48 0.44
N THR A 231 -6.81 -16.77 0.30
CA THR A 231 -7.91 -17.40 1.01
C THR A 231 -7.60 -17.43 2.51
N LEU A 232 -8.47 -16.84 3.31
CA LEU A 232 -8.31 -16.83 4.76
C LEU A 232 -8.72 -18.17 5.37
N SER A 233 -7.91 -18.68 6.29
CA SER A 233 -8.33 -19.78 7.15
C SER A 233 -9.49 -19.35 8.07
N GLN A 234 -10.29 -20.32 8.54
CA GLN A 234 -11.36 -20.05 9.51
C GLN A 234 -10.86 -19.34 10.78
N ARG A 235 -9.62 -19.62 11.19
CA ARG A 235 -8.98 -18.95 12.32
C ARG A 235 -8.72 -17.48 12.01
N GLN A 236 -8.12 -17.18 10.86
CA GLN A 236 -7.87 -15.80 10.43
C GLN A 236 -9.19 -15.02 10.31
N HIS A 237 -10.23 -15.62 9.72
CA HIS A 237 -11.56 -15.03 9.68
C HIS A 237 -12.07 -14.62 11.07
N LYS A 238 -12.02 -15.52 12.06
CA LYS A 238 -12.46 -15.24 13.43
C LYS A 238 -11.62 -14.17 14.12
N GLU A 239 -10.30 -14.19 13.92
CA GLU A 239 -9.40 -13.18 14.49
C GLU A 239 -9.66 -11.79 13.89
N LEU A 240 -9.89 -11.71 12.57
CA LEU A 240 -10.14 -10.47 11.86
C LEU A 240 -11.52 -9.89 12.16
N GLN A 241 -12.57 -10.72 12.25
CA GLN A 241 -13.93 -10.29 12.63
C GLN A 241 -13.99 -9.64 14.02
N ARG A 242 -13.13 -10.07 14.96
CA ARG A 242 -13.03 -9.45 16.29
C ARG A 242 -12.46 -8.01 16.25
N SER A 243 -11.93 -7.57 15.11
CA SER A 243 -11.28 -6.27 14.93
C SER A 243 -12.11 -5.22 14.19
N ASN A 244 -13.45 -5.40 14.17
CA ASN A 244 -14.40 -4.55 13.43
C ASN A 244 -14.07 -4.43 11.94
N LEU A 245 -13.66 -5.57 11.36
CA LEU A 245 -13.31 -5.71 9.95
C LEU A 245 -14.45 -6.39 9.22
N GLU A 246 -14.98 -5.69 8.23
CA GLU A 246 -15.99 -6.18 7.30
C GLU A 246 -15.30 -6.79 6.08
N ILE A 247 -15.79 -7.95 5.65
CA ILE A 247 -15.20 -8.71 4.55
C ILE A 247 -16.13 -8.66 3.35
N ILE A 248 -15.57 -8.30 2.19
CA ILE A 248 -16.24 -8.40 0.89
C ILE A 248 -15.52 -9.50 0.11
N GLN A 249 -16.20 -10.62 -0.13
CA GLN A 249 -15.71 -11.67 -1.03
C GLN A 249 -16.15 -11.32 -2.45
N ILE A 250 -15.19 -11.27 -3.38
CA ILE A 250 -15.50 -10.96 -4.78
C ILE A 250 -16.38 -12.06 -5.39
N GLU A 251 -16.17 -13.33 -5.05
CA GLU A 251 -17.02 -14.42 -5.55
C GLU A 251 -18.49 -14.27 -5.15
N ASP A 252 -18.78 -13.78 -3.94
CA ASP A 252 -20.15 -13.57 -3.47
C ASP A 252 -20.85 -12.45 -4.27
N VAL A 253 -20.11 -11.40 -4.66
CA VAL A 253 -20.64 -10.31 -5.49
C VAL A 253 -20.84 -10.80 -6.93
N LEU A 254 -19.94 -11.61 -7.46
CA LEU A 254 -20.06 -12.19 -8.80
C LEU A 254 -21.33 -13.04 -8.95
N GLN A 255 -21.75 -13.77 -7.91
CA GLN A 255 -22.99 -14.57 -7.94
C GLN A 255 -24.28 -13.73 -8.02
N MET A 256 -24.20 -12.41 -7.81
CA MET A 256 -25.36 -11.51 -7.90
C MET A 256 -25.59 -10.95 -9.32
N PHE A 257 -24.68 -11.21 -10.26
CA PHE A 257 -24.71 -10.76 -11.66
C PHE A 257 -24.79 -11.97 -12.60
#